data_AF-A0A2D4GF11-F1
#
_entry.id   AF-A0A2D4GF11-F1
#
_cell.length_a   1.000
_cell.length_b   1.000
_cell.length_c   1.000
_cell.angle_alpha   90.00
_cell.angle_beta   90.00
_cell.angle_gamma   90.00
#
_symmetry.space_group_name_H-M   'P 1'
#
loop_
_entity.id
_entity.type
_entity.pdbx_description
1 polymer ?
#
loop_
_entity_poly.entity_id
_entity_poly.type
_entity_poly.pdbx_seq_one_letter_code
_entity_poly.pdbx_strand_id
1 'polypeptide(L)'
;MKFCLSFPLLSVSSFRPAVMTVEEGDYEISVRAGSELMEKMFLNIPAEWLKKAVGPSSDTTYGMLVADLCHSLLTDSKASYLLTIRSHFFLDENSFPLEKDFQLLEFHLDL
;
A
#
# COMPACT_ATOMS: atom_id res chain seq x y z
N MET A 1 -5.27 -13.77 1.60
CA MET A 1 -5.07 -12.50 0.89
C MET A 1 -3.59 -12.36 0.58
N LYS A 2 -3.19 -12.31 -0.69
CA LYS A 2 -1.80 -11.96 -1.04
C LYS A 2 -1.77 -10.52 -1.49
N PHE A 3 -0.88 -9.76 -0.88
CA PHE A 3 -0.55 -8.42 -1.33
C PHE A 3 0.66 -8.51 -2.26
N CYS A 4 0.63 -7.81 -3.38
CA CYS A 4 1.83 -7.61 -4.20
C CYS A 4 1.99 -6.12 -4.43
N LEU A 5 3.10 -5.55 -3.95
CA LEU A 5 3.38 -4.12 -4.02
C LEU A 5 4.54 -3.88 -4.99
N SER A 6 4.22 -3.34 -6.16
CA SER A 6 5.24 -2.93 -7.15
C SER A 6 5.71 -1.52 -6.82
N PHE A 7 6.81 -1.39 -6.07
CA PHE A 7 7.38 -0.09 -5.69
C PHE A 7 8.53 0.38 -6.59
N PRO A 8 8.54 1.66 -6.97
CA PRO A 8 9.71 2.52 -6.96
C PRO A 8 9.63 3.39 -5.69
N LEU A 9 10.29 2.96 -4.61
CA LEU A 9 10.00 3.37 -3.22
C LEU A 9 10.09 4.87 -2.90
N LEU A 10 10.71 5.73 -3.72
CA LEU A 10 10.87 7.14 -3.33
C LEU A 10 10.85 8.15 -4.48
N SER A 11 10.22 9.29 -4.21
CA SER A 11 10.67 10.58 -4.70
C SER A 11 11.48 11.27 -3.58
N VAL A 12 12.21 12.33 -3.90
CA VAL A 12 13.13 13.02 -2.95
C VAL A 12 12.40 13.51 -1.68
N SER A 13 11.08 13.70 -1.74
CA SER A 13 10.28 14.30 -0.67
C SER A 13 8.99 13.57 -0.31
N SER A 14 8.61 12.49 -1.01
CA SER A 14 7.35 11.76 -0.74
C SER A 14 7.39 10.30 -1.19
N PHE A 15 6.54 9.47 -0.58
CA PHE A 15 6.26 8.13 -1.07
C PHE A 15 5.58 8.23 -2.44
N ARG A 16 6.01 7.41 -3.40
CA ARG A 16 5.34 7.36 -4.70
C ARG A 16 4.01 6.61 -4.55
N PRO A 17 2.96 7.01 -5.29
CA PRO A 17 1.77 6.19 -5.43
C PRO A 17 2.15 4.77 -5.88
N ALA A 18 1.55 3.78 -5.25
CA ALA A 18 1.83 2.38 -5.49
C ALA A 18 0.58 1.64 -5.95
N VAL A 19 0.76 0.53 -6.64
CA VAL A 19 -0.33 -0.40 -6.93
C VAL A 19 -0.20 -1.58 -5.98
N MET A 20 -1.30 -1.85 -5.28
CA MET A 20 -1.49 -2.98 -4.40
C MET A 20 -2.39 -3.98 -5.10
N THR A 21 -1.86 -5.15 -5.39
CA THR A 21 -2.67 -6.28 -5.83
C THR A 21 -3.28 -6.96 -4.60
N VAL A 22 -4.58 -7.21 -4.62
CA VAL A 22 -5.32 -7.96 -3.61
C VAL A 22 -5.84 -9.24 -4.25
N GLU A 23 -5.34 -10.37 -3.76
CA GLU A 23 -5.79 -11.69 -4.21
C GLU A 23 -6.62 -12.41 -3.14
N GLU A 24 -7.81 -12.88 -3.51
CA GLU A 24 -8.66 -13.75 -2.71
C GLU A 24 -9.19 -14.91 -3.58
N GLY A 25 -8.62 -16.10 -3.41
CA GLY A 25 -8.95 -17.26 -4.24
C GLY A 25 -8.57 -17.02 -5.70
N ASP A 26 -9.54 -17.15 -6.61
CA ASP A 26 -9.38 -16.89 -8.04
C ASP A 26 -9.63 -15.41 -8.42
N TYR A 27 -9.95 -14.56 -7.43
CA TYR A 27 -10.21 -13.15 -7.65
C TYR A 27 -8.95 -12.33 -7.34
N GLU A 28 -8.54 -11.51 -8.31
CA GLU A 28 -7.45 -10.56 -8.17
C GLU A 28 -7.94 -9.17 -8.55
N ILE A 29 -7.71 -8.19 -7.69
CA ILE A 29 -7.96 -6.77 -8.00
C ILE A 29 -6.68 -5.96 -7.79
N SER A 30 -6.41 -5.03 -8.71
CA SER A 30 -5.33 -4.06 -8.56
C SER A 30 -5.91 -2.74 -8.03
N VAL A 31 -5.37 -2.26 -6.92
CA VAL A 31 -5.85 -1.07 -6.22
C VAL A 31 -4.72 -0.04 -6.14
N ARG A 32 -4.96 1.18 -6.57
CA ARG A 32 -4.01 2.29 -6.49
C ARG A 32 -4.03 2.91 -5.10
N ALA A 33 -2.90 2.86 -4.40
CA ALA A 33 -2.66 3.54 -3.14
C ALA A 33 -1.96 4.88 -3.39
N GLY A 34 -2.58 5.98 -2.94
CA GLY A 34 -1.98 7.31 -3.01
C GLY A 34 -0.82 7.49 -2.02
N SER A 35 0.02 8.49 -2.25
CA SER A 35 1.19 8.79 -1.41
C SER A 35 0.83 9.06 0.06
N GLU A 36 -0.24 9.83 0.31
CA GLU A 36 -0.71 10.14 1.66
C GLU A 36 -1.15 8.89 2.43
N LEU A 37 -1.80 7.95 1.73
CA LEU A 37 -2.23 6.70 2.34
C LEU A 37 -1.03 5.80 2.64
N MET A 38 -0.03 5.76 1.76
CA MET A 38 1.21 5.04 2.01
C MET A 38 1.91 5.55 3.27
N GLU A 39 1.98 6.86 3.47
CA GLU A 39 2.53 7.45 4.71
C GLU A 39 1.75 7.00 5.95
N LYS A 40 0.42 7.01 5.90
CA LYS A 40 -0.43 6.53 7.00
C LYS A 40 -0.20 5.03 7.30
N MET A 41 -0.05 4.21 6.26
CA MET A 41 0.28 2.78 6.42
C MET A 41 1.66 2.55 7.04
N PHE A 42 2.61 3.44 6.75
CA PHE A 42 3.97 3.41 7.32
C PHE A 42 4.09 4.25 8.60
N LEU A 43 3.04 4.26 9.44
CA LEU A 43 3.04 4.91 10.75
C LEU A 43 3.33 6.42 10.70
N ASN A 44 2.98 7.10 9.61
CA ASN A 44 3.27 8.50 9.34
C ASN A 44 4.77 8.84 9.36
N ILE A 45 5.63 7.87 9.03
CA ILE A 45 7.07 8.11 8.84
C ILE A 45 7.27 8.85 7.52
N PRO A 46 7.84 10.07 7.49
CA PRO A 46 8.09 10.78 6.25
C PRO A 46 9.26 10.14 5.47
N ALA A 47 9.21 10.24 4.14
CA ALA A 47 10.22 9.64 3.25
C ALA A 47 11.66 10.11 3.54
N GLU A 48 11.83 11.34 4.02
CA GLU A 48 13.12 11.91 4.40
C GLU A 48 13.78 11.19 5.60
N TRP A 49 12.97 10.52 6.43
CA TRP A 49 13.47 9.85 7.63
C TRP A 49 13.95 8.43 7.34
N LEU A 50 13.66 7.86 6.16
CA LEU A 50 14.04 6.48 5.83
C LEU A 50 15.55 6.23 5.96
N LYS A 51 16.40 7.24 5.72
CA LYS A 51 17.85 7.14 5.89
C LYS A 51 18.35 7.47 7.31
N LYS A 52 17.48 7.97 8.19
CA LYS A 52 17.81 8.29 9.58
C LYS A 52 17.78 7.02 10.43
N ALA A 53 18.69 6.96 11.40
CA ALA A 53 18.63 5.97 12.47
C ALA A 53 17.46 6.30 13.41
N VAL A 54 16.81 5.25 13.94
CA VAL A 54 15.67 5.39 14.86
C VAL A 54 16.12 5.89 16.23
N GLY A 55 17.38 5.66 16.61
CA GLY A 55 18.00 6.13 17.83
C GLY A 55 19.51 6.37 17.70
N PRO A 56 20.13 7.02 18.72
CA PRO A 56 21.53 7.44 18.68
C PRO A 56 22.56 6.30 18.65
N SER A 57 22.15 5.06 18.92
CA SER A 57 22.98 3.86 18.89
C SER A 57 22.31 2.67 18.18
N SER A 58 21.25 2.92 17.40
CA SER A 58 20.54 1.85 16.70
C SER A 58 21.12 1.67 15.30
N ASP A 59 21.49 0.44 14.95
CA ASP A 59 21.79 0.08 13.55
C ASP A 59 20.52 0.08 12.68
N THR A 60 19.34 0.12 13.30
CA THR A 60 18.05 0.19 12.63
C THR A 60 17.75 1.59 12.09
N THR A 61 17.49 1.67 10.79
CA THR A 61 16.98 2.88 10.13
C THR A 61 15.45 2.83 10.03
N TYR A 62 14.81 3.98 9.88
CA TYR A 62 13.37 3.99 9.58
C TYR A 62 13.05 3.27 8.26
N GLY A 63 13.99 3.25 7.30
CA GLY A 63 13.88 2.46 6.09
C GLY A 63 13.76 0.96 6.35
N MET A 64 14.50 0.44 7.34
CA MET A 64 14.36 -0.95 7.78
C MET A 64 13.00 -1.20 8.42
N LEU A 65 12.50 -0.29 9.25
CA LEU A 65 11.15 -0.42 9.83
C LEU A 65 10.06 -0.47 8.75
N VAL A 66 10.15 0.39 7.72
CA VAL A 66 9.21 0.36 6.59
C VAL A 66 9.33 -0.93 5.78
N ALA A 67 10.55 -1.44 5.58
CA ALA A 67 10.76 -2.72 4.92
C ALA A 67 10.16 -3.89 5.72
N ASP A 68 10.34 -3.90 7.05
CA ASP A 68 9.77 -4.89 7.95
C ASP A 68 8.23 -4.83 7.96
N LEU A 69 7.65 -3.62 7.97
CA LEU A 69 6.21 -3.43 7.83
C LEU A 69 5.69 -3.96 6.49
N CYS A 70 6.34 -3.63 5.38
CA CYS A 70 6.02 -4.18 4.07
C CYS A 70 6.10 -5.71 4.08
N HIS A 71 7.17 -6.28 4.66
CA HIS A 71 7.33 -7.72 4.76
C HIS A 71 6.19 -8.35 5.56
N SER A 72 5.83 -7.75 6.70
CA SER A 72 4.71 -8.20 7.52
C SER A 72 3.39 -8.17 6.73
N LEU A 73 3.10 -7.08 6.01
CA LEU A 73 1.89 -6.97 5.18
C LEU A 73 1.82 -8.06 4.09
N LEU A 74 2.97 -8.42 3.50
CA LEU A 74 3.03 -9.39 2.40
C LEU A 74 3.03 -10.85 2.87
N THR A 75 3.54 -11.12 4.08
CA THR A 75 3.75 -12.49 4.59
C THR A 75 2.77 -12.91 5.67
N ASP A 76 2.05 -11.98 6.28
CA ASP A 76 1.07 -12.30 7.30
C ASP A 76 -0.20 -12.88 6.67
N SER A 77 -0.23 -14.21 6.61
CA SER A 77 -1.38 -14.98 6.16
C SER A 77 -2.52 -15.08 7.19
N LYS A 78 -2.32 -14.57 8.42
CA LYS A 78 -3.31 -14.62 9.50
C LYS A 78 -3.97 -13.28 9.75
N ALA A 79 -3.36 -12.18 9.34
CA ALA A 79 -3.97 -10.85 9.43
C ALA A 79 -5.10 -10.68 8.40
N SER A 80 -6.25 -10.22 8.88
CA SER A 80 -7.32 -9.66 8.08
C SER A 80 -7.16 -8.14 8.00
N TYR A 81 -7.40 -7.58 6.81
CA TYR A 81 -7.32 -6.14 6.58
C TYR A 81 -8.65 -5.66 5.99
N LEU A 82 -9.12 -4.51 6.48
CA LEU A 82 -10.26 -3.80 5.94
C LEU A 82 -9.76 -2.72 4.97
N LEU A 83 -10.27 -2.77 3.73
CA LEU A 83 -9.91 -1.83 2.67
C LEU A 83 -11.15 -1.06 2.23
N THR A 84 -11.10 0.26 2.37
CA THR A 84 -12.13 1.15 1.78
C THR A 84 -11.64 1.56 0.40
N ILE A 85 -12.34 1.12 -0.65
CA ILE A 85 -11.95 1.33 -2.05
C ILE A 85 -12.99 2.18 -2.78
N ARG A 86 -12.54 3.16 -3.56
CA ARG A 86 -13.35 3.87 -4.55
C ARG A 86 -13.20 3.21 -5.92
N SER A 87 -14.29 2.70 -6.46
CA SER A 87 -14.33 2.15 -7.81
C SER A 87 -14.70 3.22 -8.84
N HIS A 88 -13.92 3.34 -9.91
CA HIS A 88 -14.22 4.15 -11.08
C HIS A 88 -14.29 3.24 -12.30
N PHE A 89 -15.47 3.14 -12.91
CA PHE A 89 -15.71 2.30 -14.07
C PHE A 89 -15.84 3.16 -15.32
N PHE A 90 -15.02 2.87 -16.32
CA PHE A 90 -15.22 3.43 -17.65
C PHE A 90 -16.12 2.47 -18.43
N LEU A 91 -17.34 2.92 -18.74
CA LEU A 91 -18.37 2.11 -19.39
C LEU A 91 -18.46 2.43 -20.88
N ASP A 92 -18.82 1.43 -21.68
CA ASP A 92 -19.23 1.65 -23.07
C ASP A 92 -20.70 2.12 -23.18
N GLU A 93 -21.18 2.31 -24.41
CA GLU A 93 -22.56 2.74 -24.71
C GLU A 93 -23.62 1.77 -24.17
N ASN A 94 -23.27 0.51 -23.94
CA ASN A 94 -24.15 -0.55 -23.44
C ASN A 94 -24.00 -0.76 -21.92
N SER A 95 -23.30 0.14 -21.22
CA SER A 95 -22.98 0.03 -19.80
C SER A 95 -22.06 -1.16 -19.45
N PHE A 96 -21.33 -1.72 -20.42
CA PHE A 96 -20.29 -2.71 -20.13
C PHE A 96 -19.01 -2.02 -19.66
N PRO A 97 -18.38 -2.49 -18.57
CA PRO A 97 -17.14 -1.91 -18.06
C PRO A 97 -15.97 -2.26 -18.96
N LEU A 98 -15.42 -1.26 -19.64
CA LEU A 98 -14.21 -1.33 -20.46
C LEU A 98 -12.95 -1.28 -19.59
N GLU A 99 -12.96 -0.42 -18.56
CA GLU A 99 -11.85 -0.26 -17.61
C GLU A 99 -12.40 -0.22 -16.19
N LYS A 100 -11.67 -0.87 -15.28
CA LYS A 100 -11.96 -0.89 -13.85
C LYS A 100 -10.78 -0.28 -13.13
N ASP A 101 -11.00 0.89 -12.57
CA ASP A 101 -10.01 1.54 -11.74
C ASP A 101 -10.45 1.52 -10.28
N PHE A 102 -9.54 1.09 -9.41
CA PHE A 102 -9.78 1.02 -7.97
C PHE A 102 -8.76 1.90 -7.26
N GLN A 103 -9.26 2.85 -6.48
CA GLN A 103 -8.43 3.72 -5.65
C GLN A 103 -8.64 3.38 -4.18
N LEU A 104 -7.56 3.14 -3.45
CA LEU A 104 -7.60 2.89 -2.02
C LEU A 104 -7.80 4.22 -1.29
N LEU A 105 -8.84 4.28 -0.44
CA LEU A 105 -9.15 5.42 0.41
C LEU A 105 -8.62 5.21 1.82
N GLU A 106 -8.84 4.03 2.39
CA GLU A 106 -8.44 3.68 3.75
C GLU A 106 -7.97 2.23 3.83
N PHE A 107 -7.04 1.97 4.75
CA PHE A 107 -6.45 0.66 5.00
C PHE A 107 -6.26 0.46 6.50
N HIS A 108 -6.90 -0.57 7.06
CA HIS A 108 -6.85 -0.86 8.49
C HIS A 108 -6.69 -2.36 8.75
N LEU A 109 -6.03 -2.71 9.86
CA LEU A 109 -6.10 -4.07 10.41
C LEU A 109 -7.50 -4.31 10.95
N ASP A 110 -8.10 -5.42 10.54
CA ASP A 110 -9.38 -5.89 11.07
C ASP A 110 -9.08 -6.64 12.38
N LEU A 111 -9.06 -5.87 13.48
CA LEU A 111 -8.74 -6.30 14.86
C LEU A 111 -9.94 -6.97 15.55
#